data_AF-A0A948VYH2-F1
#
_entry.id   AF-A0A948VYH2-F1
#
_cell.length_a   1.000
_cell.length_b   1.000
_cell.length_c   1.000
_cell.angle_alpha   90.00
_cell.angle_beta   90.00
_cell.angle_gamma   90.00
#
_symmetry.space_group_name_H-M   'P 1'
#
loop_
_entity.id
_entity.type
_entity.pdbx_description
1 polymer ?
#
loop_
_entity_poly.entity_id
_entity_poly.type
_entity_poly.pdbx_seq_one_letter_code
_entity_poly.pdbx_strand_id
1 'polypeptide(L)'
;MTNSPLAGASVRPLPSACPEQAAASIIAAARDLLGHFAAGRRIDAPALRTAMQSAFGASDASGVWDWKTAYEAVEVAQLLFMRRYGPAIHAKTTDPFERLKLVERIARLAPTQTRRSEEMLSLQQFSTPLGLAWIAGFAAGFTPGELVLEPSAGTGLLAIHADLAGCRIALNEVADVRAALLGKMFDGQPVSIHDGAQIHDRLDAGLVPSCIVMNPPFSTALHVETRVADAAFRHLTSAVARLAEGGRLVAITGASCAPDHKTWRDGFVRLQDKARVVFTATISGNVFAPHGTSVETRLTVIDKVPADDPAQFPASFGLAPDLVTLLHWLMGSLPPRQPMAVSAIQTMSTPRIPNAIRTAASKPRLVAAPAHEPSGIPLEYELIDWQSPSYGELSDTLYEPYTLQSIRITGAQPHPTRLVQSAAMSSVAPPKPRYRPLVPSGLVEQGLLSDAQLESVIYAGEAHADHLTGNWSVDATWDKVEAAPDECETAVRFRKGWFLGDGTGAGKGRQVAGILLDNWLKGRRRAVWISKSDKLLEDAQRDWKALGQEPLLVTPLARFRQGTPVRLEQGILFTTYATLRSDAR
;
A
#
# COMPACT_ATOMS: atom_id res chain seq x y z
N MET A 1 1.36 19.25 -48.91
CA MET A 1 2.12 19.90 -47.81
C MET A 1 1.31 19.70 -46.55
N THR A 2 1.86 18.88 -45.65
CA THR A 2 1.21 18.35 -44.45
C THR A 2 1.45 19.28 -43.26
N ASN A 3 0.38 19.82 -42.68
CA ASN A 3 0.45 20.51 -41.39
C ASN A 3 0.31 19.49 -40.26
N SER A 4 1.40 19.26 -39.52
CA SER A 4 1.39 18.53 -38.24
C SER A 4 0.92 19.47 -37.12
N PRO A 5 0.01 19.06 -36.23
CA PRO A 5 -0.24 19.79 -35.00
C PRO A 5 0.87 19.49 -33.98
N LEU A 6 1.40 20.55 -33.39
CA LEU A 6 2.38 20.55 -32.30
C LEU A 6 1.91 19.65 -31.15
N ALA A 7 2.64 18.56 -30.93
CA ALA A 7 2.58 17.75 -29.72
C ALA A 7 3.43 18.40 -28.62
N GLY A 8 2.96 18.34 -27.38
CA GLY A 8 3.82 18.53 -26.21
C GLY A 8 3.52 19.72 -25.29
N ALA A 9 2.25 20.10 -25.08
CA ALA A 9 1.90 20.81 -23.86
C ALA A 9 1.79 19.78 -22.72
N SER A 10 2.87 19.61 -21.96
CA SER A 10 2.86 18.87 -20.69
C SER A 10 1.84 19.54 -19.76
N VAL A 11 0.68 18.92 -19.60
CA VAL A 11 -0.30 19.30 -18.58
C VAL A 11 0.40 19.17 -17.22
N ARG A 12 0.60 20.30 -16.53
CA ARG A 12 1.05 20.33 -15.13
C ARG A 12 0.14 19.39 -14.31
N PRO A 13 0.67 18.52 -13.42
CA PRO A 13 -0.18 17.81 -12.49
C PRO A 13 -0.89 18.85 -11.62
N LEU A 14 -2.22 18.93 -11.76
CA LEU A 14 -3.06 19.74 -10.88
C LEU A 14 -2.94 19.18 -9.45
N PRO A 15 -3.15 20.03 -8.41
CA PRO A 15 -3.06 19.60 -7.02
C PRO A 15 -3.90 18.34 -6.80
N SER A 16 -3.31 17.28 -6.22
CA SER A 16 -4.11 16.14 -5.77
C SER A 16 -5.22 16.69 -4.89
N ALA A 17 -6.47 16.42 -5.26
CA ALA A 17 -7.62 16.86 -4.48
C ALA A 17 -7.45 16.42 -3.02
N CYS A 18 -7.86 17.27 -2.08
CA CYS A 18 -7.93 16.88 -0.67
C CYS A 18 -8.69 15.54 -0.57
N PRO A 19 -8.25 14.53 0.20
CA PRO A 19 -8.93 13.24 0.30
C PRO A 19 -10.44 13.36 0.58
N GLU A 20 -10.82 14.36 1.38
CA GLU A 20 -12.21 14.72 1.65
C GLU A 20 -13.00 15.19 0.41
N GLN A 21 -12.36 15.97 -0.46
CA GLN A 21 -12.95 16.44 -1.72
C GLN A 21 -13.07 15.30 -2.71
N ALA A 22 -12.02 14.47 -2.85
CA ALA A 22 -12.07 13.27 -3.69
C ALA A 22 -13.19 12.33 -3.23
N ALA A 23 -13.30 12.05 -1.92
CA ALA A 23 -14.38 11.27 -1.35
C ALA A 23 -15.77 11.88 -1.64
N ALA A 24 -15.92 13.21 -1.52
CA ALA A 24 -17.17 13.89 -1.84
C ALA A 24 -17.55 13.75 -3.33
N SER A 25 -16.59 13.90 -4.25
CA SER A 25 -16.81 13.70 -5.68
C SER A 25 -17.12 12.23 -6.02
N ILE A 26 -16.45 11.27 -5.42
CA ILE A 26 -16.78 9.84 -5.57
C ILE A 26 -18.22 9.56 -5.12
N ILE A 27 -18.64 10.11 -3.97
CA ILE A 27 -20.02 9.96 -3.47
C ILE A 27 -21.02 10.63 -4.41
N ALA A 28 -20.70 11.80 -4.97
CA ALA A 28 -21.55 12.47 -5.95
C ALA A 28 -21.73 11.61 -7.21
N ALA A 29 -20.64 11.09 -7.78
CA ALA A 29 -20.69 10.16 -8.91
C ALA A 29 -21.49 8.89 -8.57
N ALA A 30 -21.30 8.35 -7.36
CA ALA A 30 -22.02 7.17 -6.89
C ALA A 30 -23.54 7.39 -6.78
N ARG A 31 -23.96 8.59 -6.38
CA ARG A 31 -25.39 8.97 -6.34
C ARG A 31 -26.01 9.04 -7.73
N ASP A 32 -25.28 9.55 -8.71
CA ASP A 32 -25.72 9.55 -10.12
C ASP A 32 -25.85 8.11 -10.64
N LEU A 33 -24.89 7.26 -10.33
CA LEU A 33 -24.88 5.84 -10.72
C LEU A 33 -25.95 4.99 -10.02
N LEU A 34 -26.38 5.36 -8.80
CA LEU A 34 -27.41 4.65 -8.05
C LEU A 34 -28.71 4.47 -8.86
N GLY A 35 -29.06 5.46 -9.69
CA GLY A 35 -30.23 5.40 -10.56
C GLY A 35 -30.17 4.27 -11.60
N HIS A 36 -28.97 3.85 -12.02
CA HIS A 36 -28.80 2.69 -12.91
C HIS A 36 -29.14 1.39 -12.18
N PHE A 37 -28.60 1.19 -10.97
CA PHE A 37 -28.92 0.01 -10.16
C PHE A 37 -30.41 -0.06 -9.80
N ALA A 38 -31.00 1.05 -9.37
CA ALA A 38 -32.42 1.13 -9.04
C ALA A 38 -33.34 0.76 -10.23
N ALA A 39 -32.91 1.08 -11.45
CA ALA A 39 -33.64 0.76 -12.67
C ALA A 39 -33.25 -0.59 -13.31
N GLY A 40 -32.35 -1.37 -12.68
CA GLY A 40 -31.87 -2.64 -13.23
C GLY A 40 -31.03 -2.49 -14.51
N ARG A 41 -30.44 -1.32 -14.76
CA ARG A 41 -29.61 -1.04 -15.94
C ARG A 41 -28.13 -1.30 -15.62
N ARG A 42 -27.41 -1.92 -16.56
CA ARG A 42 -25.95 -2.00 -16.48
C ARG A 42 -25.33 -0.60 -16.52
N ILE A 43 -24.25 -0.44 -15.77
CA ILE A 43 -23.37 0.72 -15.87
C ILE A 43 -22.30 0.35 -16.89
N ASP A 44 -22.29 1.05 -18.03
CA ASP A 44 -21.27 0.93 -19.05
C ASP A 44 -20.20 2.04 -18.91
N ALA A 45 -19.14 1.95 -19.70
CA ALA A 45 -18.05 2.92 -19.65
C ALA A 45 -18.51 4.36 -19.97
N PRO A 46 -19.41 4.61 -20.94
CA PRO A 46 -19.99 5.93 -21.16
C PRO A 46 -20.73 6.48 -19.95
N ALA A 47 -21.66 5.71 -19.35
CA ALA A 47 -22.40 6.14 -18.17
C ALA A 47 -21.47 6.47 -16.99
N LEU A 48 -20.47 5.62 -16.76
CA LEU A 48 -19.47 5.83 -15.71
C LEU A 48 -18.65 7.10 -15.97
N ARG A 49 -18.19 7.31 -17.20
CA ARG A 49 -17.43 8.52 -17.57
C ARG A 49 -18.27 9.79 -17.37
N THR A 50 -19.54 9.77 -17.75
CA THR A 50 -20.46 10.91 -17.56
C THR A 50 -20.64 11.24 -16.09
N ALA A 51 -20.87 10.24 -15.22
CA ALA A 51 -21.01 10.45 -13.79
C ALA A 51 -19.71 11.01 -13.17
N MET A 52 -18.56 10.47 -13.55
CA MET A 52 -17.26 10.96 -13.07
C MET A 52 -16.95 12.38 -13.56
N GLN A 53 -17.23 12.69 -14.83
CA GLN A 53 -17.05 14.04 -15.38
C GLN A 53 -17.94 15.07 -14.68
N SER A 54 -19.20 14.72 -14.42
CA SER A 54 -20.14 15.55 -13.66
C SER A 54 -19.60 15.84 -12.25
N ALA A 55 -19.14 14.81 -11.54
CA ALA A 55 -18.75 14.92 -10.14
C ALA A 55 -17.36 15.54 -9.90
N PHE A 56 -16.41 15.35 -10.82
CA PHE A 56 -15.05 15.87 -10.73
C PHE A 56 -14.83 17.14 -11.56
N GLY A 57 -15.80 17.51 -12.42
CA GLY A 57 -15.70 18.67 -13.31
C GLY A 57 -14.64 18.53 -14.40
N ALA A 58 -14.14 17.32 -14.66
CA ALA A 58 -13.01 17.08 -15.56
C ALA A 58 -13.12 15.72 -16.28
N SER A 59 -12.56 15.63 -17.49
CA SER A 59 -12.52 14.39 -18.28
C SER A 59 -11.45 13.41 -17.79
N ASP A 60 -11.53 12.15 -18.21
CA ASP A 60 -10.52 11.12 -17.93
C ASP A 60 -9.16 11.43 -18.57
N ALA A 61 -9.10 12.36 -19.54
CA ALA A 61 -7.84 12.82 -20.14
C ALA A 61 -7.12 13.89 -19.29
N SER A 62 -7.78 14.46 -18.27
CA SER A 62 -7.23 15.55 -17.46
C SER A 62 -6.28 15.09 -16.35
N GLY A 63 -6.32 13.81 -15.98
CA GLY A 63 -5.59 13.25 -14.83
C GLY A 63 -6.16 13.63 -13.45
N VAL A 64 -7.30 14.32 -13.38
CA VAL A 64 -7.96 14.69 -12.12
C VAL A 64 -8.53 13.47 -11.39
N TRP A 65 -8.91 12.43 -12.14
CA TRP A 65 -9.36 11.14 -11.64
C TRP A 65 -8.89 10.03 -12.59
N ASP A 66 -8.79 8.81 -12.07
CA ASP A 66 -8.42 7.62 -12.83
C ASP A 66 -9.53 6.54 -12.80
N TRP A 67 -9.37 5.48 -13.59
CA TRP A 67 -10.39 4.42 -13.67
C TRP A 67 -10.54 3.64 -12.37
N LYS A 68 -9.51 3.60 -11.51
CA LYS A 68 -9.62 3.03 -10.15
C LYS A 68 -10.64 3.83 -9.34
N THR A 69 -10.51 5.15 -9.31
CA THR A 69 -11.44 6.07 -8.65
C THR A 69 -12.87 5.90 -9.18
N ALA A 70 -13.01 5.66 -10.49
CA ALA A 70 -14.30 5.38 -11.11
C ALA A 70 -14.91 4.05 -10.64
N TYR A 71 -14.10 2.99 -10.48
CA TYR A 71 -14.57 1.73 -9.91
C TYR A 71 -14.95 1.86 -8.42
N GLU A 72 -14.24 2.69 -7.65
CA GLU A 72 -14.63 3.01 -6.27
C GLU A 72 -16.01 3.70 -6.23
N ALA A 73 -16.33 4.59 -7.18
CA ALA A 73 -17.67 5.19 -7.27
C ALA A 73 -18.77 4.15 -7.57
N VAL A 74 -18.48 3.13 -8.39
CA VAL A 74 -19.41 2.02 -8.63
C VAL A 74 -19.64 1.21 -7.35
N GLU A 75 -18.59 0.92 -6.59
CA GLU A 75 -18.69 0.18 -5.32
C GLU A 75 -19.47 0.99 -4.27
N VAL A 76 -19.22 2.29 -4.16
CA VAL A 76 -20.00 3.18 -3.28
C VAL A 76 -21.47 3.24 -3.75
N ALA A 77 -21.74 3.19 -5.05
CA ALA A 77 -23.11 3.11 -5.57
C ALA A 77 -23.80 1.79 -5.21
N GLN A 78 -23.08 0.67 -5.21
CA GLN A 78 -23.59 -0.62 -4.72
C GLN A 78 -23.87 -0.56 -3.21
N LEU A 79 -22.99 0.05 -2.42
CA LEU A 79 -23.20 0.28 -0.99
C LEU A 79 -24.46 1.13 -0.75
N LEU A 80 -24.61 2.26 -1.44
CA LEU A 80 -25.81 3.10 -1.38
C LEU A 80 -27.08 2.34 -1.77
N PHE A 81 -27.00 1.50 -2.80
CA PHE A 81 -28.10 0.64 -3.22
C PHE A 81 -28.47 -0.34 -2.11
N MET A 82 -27.50 -1.04 -1.53
CA MET A 82 -27.74 -1.99 -0.45
C MET A 82 -28.30 -1.30 0.79
N ARG A 83 -27.83 -0.11 1.16
CA ARG A 83 -28.41 0.65 2.27
C ARG A 83 -29.89 0.99 2.02
N ARG A 84 -30.23 1.41 0.80
CA ARG A 84 -31.59 1.84 0.46
C ARG A 84 -32.56 0.69 0.23
N TYR A 85 -32.13 -0.36 -0.46
CA TYR A 85 -33.00 -1.45 -0.95
C TYR A 85 -32.71 -2.80 -0.29
N GLY A 86 -31.59 -2.93 0.43
CA GLY A 86 -31.23 -4.13 1.19
C GLY A 86 -32.33 -4.60 2.14
N PRO A 87 -32.95 -3.74 2.98
CA PRO A 87 -34.04 -4.16 3.87
C PRO A 87 -35.20 -4.80 3.11
N ALA A 88 -35.57 -4.26 1.94
CA ALA A 88 -36.60 -4.84 1.09
C ALA A 88 -36.18 -6.18 0.46
N ILE A 89 -34.92 -6.33 0.06
CA ILE A 89 -34.35 -7.60 -0.41
C ILE A 89 -34.39 -8.66 0.71
N HIS A 90 -34.01 -8.28 1.94
CA HIS A 90 -34.05 -9.16 3.11
C HIS A 90 -35.47 -9.58 3.48
N ALA A 91 -36.44 -8.66 3.42
CA ALA A 91 -37.85 -8.94 3.71
C ALA A 91 -38.54 -9.80 2.64
N LYS A 92 -38.06 -9.76 1.39
CA LYS A 92 -38.68 -10.47 0.26
C LYS A 92 -38.54 -11.99 0.35
N THR A 93 -37.47 -12.49 0.95
CA THR A 93 -37.24 -13.94 1.08
C THR A 93 -36.40 -14.25 2.31
N THR A 94 -36.74 -15.33 3.01
CA THR A 94 -35.94 -15.92 4.07
C THR A 94 -34.91 -16.91 3.54
N ASP A 95 -35.08 -17.42 2.31
CA ASP A 95 -34.16 -18.35 1.67
C ASP A 95 -32.82 -17.67 1.30
N PRO A 96 -31.70 -18.13 1.88
CA PRO A 96 -30.37 -17.60 1.57
C PRO A 96 -29.99 -17.68 0.08
N PHE A 97 -30.42 -18.73 -0.64
CA PHE A 97 -30.06 -18.90 -2.06
C PHE A 97 -30.76 -17.87 -2.96
N GLU A 98 -32.06 -17.67 -2.78
CA GLU A 98 -32.78 -16.61 -3.50
C GLU A 98 -32.29 -15.22 -3.09
N ARG A 99 -31.84 -15.02 -1.84
CA ARG A 99 -31.22 -13.75 -1.43
C ARG A 99 -29.89 -13.51 -2.13
N LEU A 100 -29.00 -14.51 -2.17
CA LEU A 100 -27.73 -14.45 -2.91
C LEU A 100 -27.96 -14.11 -4.38
N LYS A 101 -28.93 -14.77 -5.02
CA LYS A 101 -29.31 -14.52 -6.42
C LYS A 101 -29.73 -13.07 -6.65
N LEU A 102 -30.50 -12.46 -5.75
CA LEU A 102 -30.87 -11.05 -5.84
C LEU A 102 -29.64 -10.12 -5.72
N VAL A 103 -28.76 -10.40 -4.76
CA VAL A 103 -27.51 -9.65 -4.57
C VAL A 103 -26.60 -9.76 -5.79
N GLU A 104 -26.43 -10.95 -6.36
CA GLU A 104 -25.62 -11.16 -7.56
C GLU A 104 -26.22 -10.50 -8.81
N ARG A 105 -27.55 -10.36 -8.89
CA ARG A 105 -28.17 -9.58 -9.97
C ARG A 105 -27.72 -8.13 -9.93
N ILE A 106 -27.58 -7.54 -8.74
CA ILE A 106 -27.05 -6.18 -8.58
C ILE A 106 -25.55 -6.13 -8.88
N ALA A 107 -24.79 -7.11 -8.39
CA ALA A 107 -23.36 -7.20 -8.68
C ALA A 107 -23.07 -7.23 -10.20
N ARG A 108 -23.86 -7.99 -10.97
CA ARG A 108 -23.73 -8.11 -12.45
C ARG A 108 -24.08 -6.83 -13.23
N LEU A 109 -24.68 -5.83 -12.59
CA LEU A 109 -24.95 -4.53 -13.22
C LEU A 109 -23.72 -3.62 -13.22
N ALA A 110 -22.72 -3.89 -12.38
CA ALA A 110 -21.45 -3.17 -12.38
C ALA A 110 -20.58 -3.55 -13.60
N PRO A 111 -19.77 -2.63 -14.13
CA PRO A 111 -18.75 -2.95 -15.12
C PRO A 111 -17.67 -3.85 -14.54
N THR A 112 -17.00 -4.61 -15.41
CA THR A 112 -15.78 -5.32 -15.03
C THR A 112 -14.62 -4.34 -14.85
N GLN A 113 -13.79 -4.56 -13.83
CA GLN A 113 -12.61 -3.75 -13.52
C GLN A 113 -11.43 -4.15 -14.41
N THR A 114 -11.52 -3.81 -15.70
CA THR A 114 -10.55 -4.23 -16.73
C THR A 114 -9.31 -3.33 -16.81
N ARG A 115 -9.37 -2.12 -16.26
CA ARG A 115 -8.26 -1.15 -16.27
C ARG A 115 -7.52 -1.18 -14.94
N ARG A 116 -6.26 -1.59 -14.98
CA ARG A 116 -5.40 -1.74 -13.79
C ARG A 116 -4.54 -0.50 -13.61
N SER A 117 -4.47 0.03 -12.39
CA SER A 117 -3.43 0.99 -12.02
C SER A 117 -2.25 0.27 -11.35
N GLU A 118 -1.06 0.87 -11.42
CA GLU A 118 0.14 0.36 -10.74
C GLU A 118 -0.05 0.25 -9.21
N GLU A 119 -0.87 1.13 -8.62
CA GLU A 119 -1.22 1.11 -7.21
C GLU A 119 -2.09 -0.10 -6.83
N MET A 120 -3.03 -0.51 -7.69
CA MET A 120 -3.85 -1.72 -7.46
C MET A 120 -3.01 -3.00 -7.49
N LEU A 121 -2.02 -3.07 -8.40
CA LEU A 121 -1.13 -4.21 -8.53
C LEU A 121 -0.13 -4.29 -7.38
N SER A 122 0.40 -3.15 -6.93
CA SER A 122 1.40 -3.09 -5.84
C SER A 122 0.83 -3.35 -4.45
N LEU A 123 -0.40 -2.92 -4.17
CA LEU A 123 -1.03 -3.09 -2.85
C LEU A 123 -2.01 -4.27 -2.74
N GLN A 124 -2.23 -5.01 -3.84
CA GLN A 124 -3.24 -6.08 -3.93
C GLN A 124 -4.63 -5.67 -3.43
N GLN A 125 -5.00 -4.41 -3.65
CA GLN A 125 -6.26 -3.82 -3.20
C GLN A 125 -7.42 -4.17 -4.14
N PHE A 126 -7.77 -5.45 -4.22
CA PHE A 126 -8.98 -5.88 -4.91
C PHE A 126 -10.17 -5.83 -3.96
N SER A 127 -11.18 -5.02 -4.28
CA SER A 127 -12.39 -4.94 -3.48
C SER A 127 -13.16 -6.26 -3.52
N THR A 128 -13.76 -6.64 -2.40
CA THR A 128 -14.58 -7.84 -2.28
C THR A 128 -15.82 -7.73 -3.17
N PRO A 129 -16.08 -8.66 -4.11
CA PRO A 129 -17.31 -8.68 -4.88
C PRO A 129 -18.54 -8.72 -3.98
N LEU A 130 -19.58 -7.94 -4.31
CA LEU A 130 -20.77 -7.79 -3.46
C LEU A 130 -21.43 -9.13 -3.07
N GLY A 131 -21.49 -10.10 -3.97
CA GLY A 131 -22.02 -11.44 -3.68
C GLY A 131 -21.18 -12.20 -2.63
N LEU A 132 -19.86 -12.12 -2.72
CA LEU A 132 -18.95 -12.71 -1.74
C LEU A 132 -19.00 -11.95 -0.41
N ALA A 133 -19.14 -10.62 -0.46
CA ALA A 133 -19.30 -9.81 0.75
C ALA A 133 -20.58 -10.19 1.53
N TRP A 134 -21.67 -10.47 0.81
CA TRP A 134 -22.90 -10.98 1.42
C TRP A 134 -22.70 -12.38 2.03
N ILE A 135 -21.98 -13.30 1.36
CA ILE A 135 -21.66 -14.62 1.92
C ILE A 135 -20.78 -14.51 3.18
N ALA A 136 -19.81 -13.60 3.19
CA ALA A 136 -19.00 -13.35 4.38
C ALA A 136 -19.87 -12.85 5.54
N GLY A 137 -20.83 -11.96 5.27
CA GLY A 137 -21.82 -11.52 6.26
C GLY A 137 -22.75 -12.66 6.73
N PHE A 138 -23.15 -13.56 5.83
CA PHE A 138 -23.91 -14.77 6.18
C PHE A 138 -23.11 -15.68 7.12
N ALA A 139 -21.83 -15.94 6.80
CA ALA A 139 -20.94 -16.74 7.64
C ALA A 139 -20.64 -16.07 9.00
N ALA A 140 -20.63 -14.73 9.03
CA ALA A 140 -20.39 -13.94 10.24
C ALA A 140 -21.54 -14.08 11.24
N GLY A 141 -22.78 -14.34 10.78
CA GLY A 141 -23.93 -14.55 11.65
C GLY A 141 -24.19 -13.35 12.56
N PHE A 142 -24.30 -12.16 11.97
CA PHE A 142 -24.46 -10.91 12.69
C PHE A 142 -25.68 -10.90 13.63
N THR A 143 -25.50 -10.33 14.81
CA THR A 143 -26.51 -10.13 15.84
C THR A 143 -26.73 -8.64 16.06
N PRO A 144 -27.98 -8.14 16.04
CA PRO A 144 -28.26 -6.71 16.25
C PRO A 144 -27.63 -6.17 17.55
N GLY A 145 -27.06 -4.96 17.46
CA GLY A 145 -26.42 -4.26 18.57
C GLY A 145 -24.99 -4.69 18.92
N GLU A 146 -24.51 -5.80 18.36
CA GLU A 146 -23.14 -6.26 18.56
C GLU A 146 -22.12 -5.33 17.89
N LEU A 147 -20.85 -5.36 18.33
CA LEU A 147 -19.79 -4.57 17.71
C LEU A 147 -19.05 -5.41 16.66
N VAL A 148 -19.15 -4.98 15.40
CA VAL A 148 -18.47 -5.58 14.26
C VAL A 148 -17.29 -4.71 13.84
N LEU A 149 -16.11 -5.30 13.67
CA LEU A 149 -14.94 -4.60 13.13
C LEU A 149 -14.61 -5.09 11.71
N GLU A 150 -14.45 -4.17 10.77
CA GLU A 150 -13.85 -4.42 9.45
C GLU A 150 -12.46 -3.76 9.39
N PRO A 151 -11.37 -4.53 9.55
CA PRO A 151 -10.02 -3.98 9.69
C PRO A 151 -9.33 -3.62 8.36
N SER A 152 -9.95 -3.96 7.23
CA SER A 152 -9.45 -3.78 5.86
C SER A 152 -10.58 -3.25 4.98
N ALA A 153 -11.16 -2.12 5.36
CA ALA A 153 -12.54 -1.81 5.04
C ALA A 153 -12.82 -1.46 3.57
N GLY A 154 -11.81 -1.05 2.81
CA GLY A 154 -11.97 -0.64 1.43
C GLY A 154 -13.04 0.45 1.29
N THR A 155 -14.02 0.21 0.43
CA THR A 155 -15.18 1.09 0.23
C THR A 155 -16.36 0.76 1.16
N GLY A 156 -16.27 -0.29 1.98
CA GLY A 156 -17.27 -0.68 2.98
C GLY A 156 -18.31 -1.70 2.50
N LEU A 157 -18.04 -2.44 1.42
CA LEU A 157 -18.95 -3.47 0.90
C LEU A 157 -19.13 -4.69 1.82
N LEU A 158 -18.18 -4.98 2.71
CA LEU A 158 -18.39 -5.98 3.78
C LEU A 158 -19.16 -5.36 4.96
N ALA A 159 -18.73 -4.17 5.43
CA ALA A 159 -19.39 -3.46 6.53
C ALA A 159 -20.88 -3.19 6.32
N ILE A 160 -21.34 -2.93 5.10
CA ILE A 160 -22.76 -2.64 4.84
C ILE A 160 -23.69 -3.80 5.26
N HIS A 161 -23.20 -5.04 5.27
CA HIS A 161 -24.00 -6.17 5.72
C HIS A 161 -24.16 -6.21 7.25
N ALA A 162 -23.17 -5.72 8.00
CA ALA A 162 -23.29 -5.52 9.45
C ALA A 162 -24.24 -4.35 9.77
N ASP A 163 -24.17 -3.26 9.00
CA ASP A 163 -25.07 -2.10 9.09
C ASP A 163 -26.54 -2.53 8.91
N LEU A 164 -26.81 -3.29 7.85
CA LEU A 164 -28.15 -3.83 7.56
C LEU A 164 -28.65 -4.83 8.62
N ALA A 165 -27.74 -5.49 9.35
CA ALA A 165 -28.08 -6.35 10.46
C ALA A 165 -28.30 -5.59 11.78
N GLY A 166 -28.16 -4.25 11.79
CA GLY A 166 -28.33 -3.41 12.98
C GLY A 166 -27.16 -3.51 13.95
N CYS A 167 -25.96 -3.83 13.47
CA CYS A 167 -24.75 -3.86 14.30
C CYS A 167 -24.17 -2.46 14.50
N ARG A 168 -23.38 -2.29 15.56
CA ARG A 168 -22.41 -1.18 15.67
C ARG A 168 -21.17 -1.56 14.87
N ILE A 169 -20.53 -0.59 14.23
CA ILE A 169 -19.45 -0.86 13.28
C ILE A 169 -18.21 -0.08 13.68
N ALA A 170 -17.05 -0.72 13.60
CA ALA A 170 -15.76 -0.06 13.59
C ALA A 170 -15.04 -0.38 12.30
N LEU A 171 -14.39 0.61 11.71
CA LEU A 171 -13.76 0.50 10.40
C LEU A 171 -12.29 0.89 10.48
N ASN A 172 -11.45 0.20 9.71
CA ASN A 172 -10.06 0.57 9.52
C ASN A 172 -9.70 0.49 8.03
N GLU A 173 -9.17 1.57 7.47
CA GLU A 173 -8.74 1.64 6.07
C GLU A 173 -7.54 2.57 5.94
N VAL A 174 -6.50 2.09 5.27
CA VAL A 174 -5.19 2.74 5.21
C VAL A 174 -5.06 3.76 4.07
N ALA A 175 -5.90 3.65 3.05
CA ALA A 175 -5.96 4.61 1.96
C ALA A 175 -6.80 5.84 2.39
N ASP A 176 -6.16 7.02 2.40
CA ASP A 176 -6.74 8.25 2.94
C ASP A 176 -8.10 8.63 2.29
N VAL A 177 -8.23 8.44 0.98
CA VAL A 177 -9.50 8.71 0.25
C VAL A 177 -10.60 7.74 0.68
N ARG A 178 -10.28 6.45 0.86
CA ARG A 178 -11.25 5.44 1.29
C ARG A 178 -11.62 5.62 2.76
N ALA A 179 -10.68 5.97 3.62
CA ALA A 179 -10.97 6.36 5.01
C ALA A 179 -11.94 7.56 5.06
N ALA A 180 -11.71 8.60 4.24
CA ALA A 180 -12.61 9.73 4.12
C ALA A 180 -14.00 9.34 3.55
N LEU A 181 -14.05 8.43 2.57
CA LEU A 181 -15.29 7.84 2.07
C LEU A 181 -16.05 7.13 3.19
N LEU A 182 -15.40 6.24 3.94
CA LEU A 182 -16.02 5.50 5.04
C LEU A 182 -16.54 6.45 6.12
N GLY A 183 -15.80 7.52 6.45
CA GLY A 183 -16.26 8.54 7.41
C GLY A 183 -17.56 9.23 6.99
N LYS A 184 -17.74 9.47 5.68
CA LYS A 184 -18.99 10.04 5.14
C LYS A 184 -20.10 8.99 4.97
N MET A 185 -19.72 7.76 4.62
CA MET A 185 -20.66 6.67 4.35
C MET A 185 -21.16 6.00 5.63
N PHE A 186 -20.40 5.98 6.71
CA PHE A 186 -20.78 5.40 7.99
C PHE A 186 -20.70 6.46 9.09
N ASP A 187 -21.37 7.60 8.84
CA ASP A 187 -21.39 8.73 9.76
C ASP A 187 -21.76 8.29 11.19
N GLY A 188 -21.01 8.79 12.17
CA GLY A 188 -21.12 8.39 13.57
C GLY A 188 -20.43 7.08 13.97
N GLN A 189 -19.88 6.31 13.04
CA GLN A 189 -19.07 5.11 13.34
C GLN A 189 -17.57 5.46 13.38
N PRO A 190 -16.77 4.83 14.27
CA PRO A 190 -15.33 5.04 14.32
C PRO A 190 -14.62 4.51 13.06
N VAL A 191 -13.82 5.36 12.43
CA VAL A 191 -12.93 5.02 11.32
C VAL A 191 -11.48 5.30 11.72
N SER A 192 -10.60 4.32 11.50
CA SER A 192 -9.17 4.39 11.79
C SER A 192 -8.33 4.07 10.54
N ILE A 193 -7.03 4.38 10.58
CA ILE A 193 -6.13 4.29 9.40
C ILE A 193 -4.83 3.51 9.70
N HIS A 194 -4.91 2.55 10.61
CA HIS A 194 -3.77 1.73 11.05
C HIS A 194 -3.46 0.58 10.08
N ASP A 195 -2.25 0.04 10.17
CA ASP A 195 -1.96 -1.24 9.53
C ASP A 195 -2.89 -2.33 10.09
N GLY A 196 -3.64 -2.98 9.20
CA GLY A 196 -4.56 -4.07 9.52
C GLY A 196 -3.89 -5.23 10.27
N ALA A 197 -2.57 -5.41 10.14
CA ALA A 197 -1.80 -6.45 10.82
C ALA A 197 -1.40 -6.05 12.25
N GLN A 198 -1.69 -4.81 12.66
CA GLN A 198 -1.36 -4.24 13.97
C GLN A 198 -2.59 -3.65 14.66
N ILE A 199 -3.80 -4.02 14.25
CA ILE A 199 -5.05 -3.51 14.85
C ILE A 199 -5.19 -3.91 16.32
N HIS A 200 -4.59 -5.02 16.75
CA HIS A 200 -4.58 -5.39 18.15
C HIS A 200 -3.78 -4.38 18.98
N ASP A 201 -2.65 -3.91 18.47
CA ASP A 201 -1.76 -3.01 19.20
C ASP A 201 -2.16 -1.53 19.07
N ARG A 202 -2.81 -1.16 17.96
CA ARG A 202 -3.04 0.25 17.61
C ARG A 202 -4.45 0.77 17.83
N LEU A 203 -5.48 -0.07 17.74
CA LEU A 203 -6.85 0.38 18.02
C LEU A 203 -7.05 0.67 19.51
N ASP A 204 -7.96 1.58 19.82
CA ASP A 204 -8.39 1.87 21.20
C ASP A 204 -8.69 0.57 21.96
N ALA A 205 -8.15 0.42 23.17
CA ALA A 205 -8.30 -0.80 23.97
C ALA A 205 -9.76 -1.11 24.33
N GLY A 206 -10.65 -0.11 24.39
CA GLY A 206 -12.08 -0.30 24.61
C GLY A 206 -12.84 -0.84 23.40
N LEU A 207 -12.23 -0.84 22.21
CA LEU A 207 -12.81 -1.39 20.99
C LEU A 207 -12.57 -2.90 20.94
N VAL A 208 -13.48 -3.66 21.57
CA VAL A 208 -13.40 -5.13 21.64
C VAL A 208 -14.59 -5.71 20.86
N PRO A 209 -14.42 -6.01 19.55
CA PRO A 209 -15.51 -6.49 18.71
C PRO A 209 -15.90 -7.93 19.05
N SER A 210 -17.20 -8.24 18.99
CA SER A 210 -17.73 -9.61 19.06
C SER A 210 -17.65 -10.34 17.73
N CYS A 211 -17.54 -9.60 16.64
CA CYS A 211 -17.40 -10.15 15.31
C CYS A 211 -16.39 -9.33 14.47
N ILE A 212 -15.55 -10.01 13.70
CA ILE A 212 -14.66 -9.39 12.73
C ILE A 212 -14.95 -10.00 11.36
N VAL A 213 -15.08 -9.18 10.33
CA VAL A 213 -15.14 -9.64 8.93
C VAL A 213 -14.06 -8.90 8.15
N MET A 214 -13.26 -9.61 7.35
CA MET A 214 -12.13 -8.99 6.67
C MET A 214 -11.77 -9.65 5.34
N ASN A 215 -11.18 -8.83 4.47
CA ASN A 215 -10.49 -9.25 3.25
C ASN A 215 -9.10 -8.58 3.25
N PRO A 216 -8.16 -9.05 4.09
CA PRO A 216 -6.82 -8.46 4.18
C PRO A 216 -6.04 -8.65 2.87
N PRO A 217 -4.99 -7.85 2.64
CA PRO A 217 -4.09 -8.06 1.51
C PRO A 217 -3.46 -9.48 1.56
N PHE A 218 -3.43 -10.18 0.42
CA PHE A 218 -3.13 -11.61 0.39
C PHE A 218 -1.64 -11.96 0.49
N SER A 219 -0.75 -11.09 0.00
CA SER A 219 0.70 -11.38 0.01
C SER A 219 1.58 -10.15 0.17
N THR A 220 1.00 -9.00 0.53
CA THR A 220 1.71 -7.74 0.73
C THR A 220 1.40 -7.22 2.13
N ALA A 221 2.43 -7.12 2.99
CA ALA A 221 2.32 -6.29 4.18
C ALA A 221 2.34 -4.81 3.74
N LEU A 222 1.62 -3.96 4.46
CA LEU A 222 1.67 -2.53 4.22
C LEU A 222 3.12 -2.04 4.26
N HIS A 223 3.58 -1.40 3.18
CA HIS A 223 4.95 -0.88 3.01
C HIS A 223 6.06 -1.95 2.79
N VAL A 224 5.70 -3.15 2.28
CA VAL A 224 6.68 -4.15 1.81
C VAL A 224 6.36 -4.59 0.38
N GLU A 225 7.24 -4.29 -0.58
CA GLU A 225 7.07 -4.62 -2.01
C GLU A 225 7.37 -6.10 -2.36
N THR A 226 7.97 -6.87 -1.46
CA THR A 226 8.16 -8.31 -1.62
C THR A 226 6.98 -9.09 -1.06
N ARG A 227 6.71 -10.29 -1.60
CA ARG A 227 5.76 -11.22 -0.99
C ARG A 227 6.17 -11.49 0.45
N VAL A 228 5.48 -10.87 1.40
CA VAL A 228 5.63 -11.20 2.82
C VAL A 228 4.82 -12.46 3.00
N ALA A 229 5.51 -13.60 3.07
CA ALA A 229 4.87 -14.91 3.11
C ALA A 229 3.74 -14.93 4.16
N ASP A 230 3.93 -14.28 5.32
CA ASP A 230 3.02 -14.29 6.46
C ASP A 230 2.08 -13.09 6.58
N ALA A 231 1.93 -12.22 5.57
CA ALA A 231 1.08 -11.02 5.66
C ALA A 231 -0.37 -11.37 6.07
N ALA A 232 -1.05 -12.23 5.31
CA ALA A 232 -2.41 -12.66 5.60
C ALA A 232 -2.53 -13.35 6.98
N PHE A 233 -1.51 -14.12 7.37
CA PHE A 233 -1.49 -14.79 8.66
C PHE A 233 -1.31 -13.82 9.83
N ARG A 234 -0.51 -12.75 9.68
CA ARG A 234 -0.39 -11.66 10.67
C ARG A 234 -1.71 -10.94 10.88
N HIS A 235 -2.41 -10.59 9.80
CA HIS A 235 -3.76 -10.02 9.87
C HIS A 235 -4.73 -10.93 10.64
N LEU A 236 -4.72 -12.24 10.33
CA LEU A 236 -5.50 -13.25 11.05
C LEU A 236 -5.19 -13.25 12.55
N THR A 237 -3.91 -13.34 12.92
CA THR A 237 -3.50 -13.36 14.34
C THR A 237 -3.85 -12.08 15.08
N SER A 238 -3.67 -10.90 14.46
CA SER A 238 -4.04 -9.62 15.06
C SER A 238 -5.55 -9.49 15.22
N ALA A 239 -6.34 -9.99 14.26
CA ALA A 239 -7.81 -10.00 14.36
C ALA A 239 -8.28 -10.92 15.49
N VAL A 240 -7.75 -12.15 15.57
CA VAL A 240 -8.08 -13.09 16.67
C VAL A 240 -7.69 -12.51 18.03
N ALA A 241 -6.53 -11.86 18.14
CA ALA A 241 -6.11 -11.22 19.38
C ALA A 241 -7.08 -10.10 19.82
N ARG A 242 -7.57 -9.30 18.85
CA ARG A 242 -8.51 -8.20 19.08
C ARG A 242 -9.96 -8.66 19.35
N LEU A 243 -10.37 -9.79 18.80
CA LEU A 243 -11.73 -10.35 18.94
C LEU A 243 -12.07 -10.64 20.41
N ALA A 244 -13.31 -10.38 20.82
CA ALA A 244 -13.82 -10.75 22.15
C ALA A 244 -13.78 -12.29 22.34
N GLU A 245 -13.62 -12.75 23.58
CA GLU A 245 -13.79 -14.18 23.91
C GLU A 245 -15.18 -14.67 23.47
N GLY A 246 -15.23 -15.83 22.82
CA GLY A 246 -16.44 -16.36 22.19
C GLY A 246 -16.89 -15.64 20.90
N GLY A 247 -16.16 -14.62 20.45
CA GLY A 247 -16.44 -13.91 19.20
C GLY A 247 -16.12 -14.71 17.96
N ARG A 248 -16.57 -14.23 16.79
CA ARG A 248 -16.35 -14.87 15.48
C ARG A 248 -15.58 -13.98 14.51
N LEU A 249 -14.55 -14.53 13.86
CA LEU A 249 -13.83 -13.93 12.75
C LEU A 249 -14.17 -14.65 11.43
N VAL A 250 -14.50 -13.88 10.40
CA VAL A 250 -14.62 -14.35 9.01
C VAL A 250 -13.56 -13.67 8.16
N ALA A 251 -12.63 -14.43 7.61
CA ALA A 251 -11.51 -13.91 6.82
C ALA A 251 -11.52 -14.47 5.40
N ILE A 252 -11.39 -13.57 4.42
CA ILE A 252 -11.10 -13.90 3.02
C ILE A 252 -9.60 -13.70 2.82
N THR A 253 -8.88 -14.75 2.46
CA THR A 253 -7.41 -14.74 2.25
C THR A 253 -7.04 -15.40 0.93
N GLY A 254 -5.76 -15.39 0.54
CA GLY A 254 -5.30 -16.20 -0.59
C GLY A 254 -5.44 -17.71 -0.30
N ALA A 255 -5.71 -18.52 -1.32
CA ALA A 255 -5.97 -19.96 -1.18
C ALA A 255 -4.89 -20.73 -0.39
N SER A 256 -3.64 -20.29 -0.48
CA SER A 256 -2.49 -20.90 0.19
C SER A 256 -2.46 -20.67 1.70
N CYS A 257 -3.17 -19.68 2.24
CA CYS A 257 -3.25 -19.41 3.68
C CYS A 257 -4.20 -20.41 4.35
N ALA A 258 -3.78 -21.68 4.42
CA ALA A 258 -4.64 -22.80 4.79
C ALA A 258 -4.07 -23.64 5.96
N PRO A 259 -4.91 -24.23 6.84
CA PRO A 259 -4.45 -25.05 7.96
C PRO A 259 -3.71 -26.35 7.57
N ASP A 260 -3.96 -26.86 6.38
CA ASP A 260 -3.33 -28.04 5.78
C ASP A 260 -2.07 -27.71 4.97
N HIS A 261 -1.82 -26.43 4.69
CA HIS A 261 -0.62 -25.99 3.99
C HIS A 261 0.60 -26.05 4.92
N LYS A 262 1.67 -26.76 4.50
CA LYS A 262 2.86 -27.04 5.33
C LYS A 262 3.44 -25.80 6.02
N THR A 263 3.52 -24.67 5.32
CA THR A 263 4.05 -23.40 5.85
C THR A 263 3.20 -22.81 6.99
N TRP A 264 1.88 -22.99 6.95
CA TRP A 264 0.94 -22.31 7.86
C TRP A 264 0.43 -23.22 8.97
N ARG A 265 0.52 -24.54 8.78
CA ARG A 265 -0.03 -25.54 9.70
C ARG A 265 0.34 -25.27 11.15
N ASP A 266 1.62 -25.11 11.46
CA ASP A 266 2.07 -24.87 12.84
C ASP A 266 1.54 -23.55 13.41
N GLY A 267 1.38 -22.53 12.56
CA GLY A 267 0.76 -21.27 12.93
C GLY A 267 -0.71 -21.46 13.31
N PHE A 268 -1.46 -22.19 12.49
CA PHE A 268 -2.86 -22.52 12.75
C PHE A 268 -3.02 -23.40 13.99
N VAL A 269 -2.13 -24.37 14.22
CA VAL A 269 -2.13 -25.19 15.46
C VAL A 269 -1.97 -24.31 16.69
N ARG A 270 -0.99 -23.38 16.70
CA ARG A 270 -0.83 -22.41 17.80
C ARG A 270 -2.02 -21.47 17.96
N LEU A 271 -2.69 -21.11 16.85
CA LEU A 271 -3.89 -20.30 16.88
C LEU A 271 -5.05 -21.06 17.55
N GLN A 272 -5.16 -22.37 17.31
CA GLN A 272 -6.16 -23.26 17.90
C GLN A 272 -6.10 -23.34 19.43
N ASP A 273 -4.96 -23.05 20.05
CA ASP A 273 -4.85 -22.95 21.52
C ASP A 273 -5.75 -21.87 22.12
N LYS A 274 -6.14 -20.87 21.32
CA LYS A 274 -6.96 -19.73 21.75
C LYS A 274 -8.23 -19.55 20.94
N ALA A 275 -8.26 -20.05 19.70
CA ALA A 275 -9.38 -19.86 18.77
C ALA A 275 -9.46 -21.01 17.76
N ARG A 276 -10.61 -21.65 17.62
CA ARG A 276 -10.81 -22.82 16.75
C ARG A 276 -11.23 -22.41 15.33
N VAL A 277 -10.63 -23.02 14.32
CA VAL A 277 -11.15 -22.93 12.95
C VAL A 277 -12.41 -23.79 12.88
N VAL A 278 -13.54 -23.21 12.50
CA VAL A 278 -14.83 -23.91 12.44
C VAL A 278 -15.32 -24.18 11.02
N PHE A 279 -14.79 -23.45 10.04
CA PHE A 279 -15.06 -23.66 8.63
C PHE A 279 -13.89 -23.15 7.78
N THR A 280 -13.55 -23.86 6.71
CA THR A 280 -12.61 -23.35 5.71
C THR A 280 -12.87 -23.95 4.32
N ALA A 281 -12.89 -23.11 3.29
CA ALA A 281 -13.09 -23.53 1.90
C ALA A 281 -12.32 -22.65 0.92
N THR A 282 -11.72 -23.25 -0.10
CA THR A 282 -11.11 -22.52 -1.21
C THR A 282 -12.20 -22.05 -2.16
N ILE A 283 -11.99 -20.90 -2.80
CA ILE A 283 -12.93 -20.23 -3.70
C ILE A 283 -12.21 -20.00 -5.02
N SER A 284 -12.83 -20.43 -6.12
CA SER A 284 -12.33 -20.22 -7.46
C SER A 284 -12.05 -18.75 -7.75
N GLY A 285 -10.94 -18.48 -8.44
CA GLY A 285 -10.58 -17.14 -8.88
C GLY A 285 -11.62 -16.49 -9.80
N ASN A 286 -12.53 -17.27 -10.40
CA ASN A 286 -13.64 -16.77 -11.20
C ASN A 286 -14.56 -15.80 -10.44
N VAL A 287 -14.66 -15.95 -9.12
CA VAL A 287 -15.46 -15.05 -8.26
C VAL A 287 -14.89 -13.63 -8.25
N PHE A 288 -13.56 -13.48 -8.30
CA PHE A 288 -12.88 -12.19 -8.33
C PHE A 288 -12.55 -11.71 -9.75
N ALA A 289 -12.76 -12.53 -10.79
CA ALA A 289 -12.45 -12.17 -12.17
C ALA A 289 -13.09 -10.83 -12.63
N PRO A 290 -14.34 -10.50 -12.28
CA PRO A 290 -14.93 -9.19 -12.60
C PRO A 290 -14.21 -8.01 -11.92
N HIS A 291 -13.49 -8.26 -10.83
CA HIS A 291 -12.68 -7.30 -10.09
C HIS A 291 -11.19 -7.32 -10.52
N GLY A 292 -10.87 -8.01 -11.61
CA GLY A 292 -9.57 -7.90 -12.29
C GLY A 292 -8.50 -8.90 -11.85
N THR A 293 -8.83 -9.88 -11.01
CA THR A 293 -7.92 -10.95 -10.57
C THR A 293 -8.56 -12.33 -10.66
N SER A 294 -7.77 -13.34 -11.02
CA SER A 294 -8.18 -14.75 -11.05
C SER A 294 -7.47 -15.57 -9.98
N VAL A 295 -6.92 -14.91 -8.95
CA VAL A 295 -6.30 -15.58 -7.80
C VAL A 295 -7.36 -16.34 -7.02
N GLU A 296 -7.10 -17.61 -6.76
CA GLU A 296 -7.92 -18.41 -5.85
C GLU A 296 -7.83 -17.85 -4.43
N THR A 297 -8.98 -17.73 -3.79
CA THR A 297 -9.10 -17.20 -2.42
C THR A 297 -9.61 -18.28 -1.49
N ARG A 298 -9.68 -18.00 -0.20
CA ARG A 298 -10.19 -18.90 0.83
C ARG A 298 -11.00 -18.12 1.82
N LEU A 299 -12.18 -18.64 2.16
CA LEU A 299 -12.96 -18.16 3.30
C LEU A 299 -12.69 -19.07 4.49
N THR A 300 -12.23 -18.48 5.59
CA THR A 300 -11.98 -19.17 6.85
C THR A 300 -12.79 -18.51 7.96
N VAL A 301 -13.52 -19.32 8.73
CA VAL A 301 -14.29 -18.88 9.89
C VAL A 301 -13.63 -19.43 11.15
N ILE A 302 -13.38 -18.55 12.12
CA ILE A 302 -12.67 -18.82 13.36
C ILE A 302 -13.53 -18.32 14.52
N ASP A 303 -13.78 -19.18 15.51
CA ASP A 303 -14.42 -18.78 16.77
C ASP A 303 -13.33 -18.66 17.85
N LYS A 304 -13.37 -17.58 18.65
CA LYS A 304 -12.41 -17.36 19.74
C LYS A 304 -12.77 -18.21 20.97
N VAL A 305 -12.63 -19.51 20.77
CA VAL A 305 -12.77 -20.58 21.74
C VAL A 305 -11.64 -21.57 21.44
N PRO A 306 -10.81 -21.97 22.42
CA PRO A 306 -9.76 -22.97 22.20
C PRO A 306 -10.32 -24.23 21.53
N ALA A 307 -9.58 -24.85 20.62
CA ALA A 307 -9.96 -26.14 20.05
C ALA A 307 -9.75 -27.27 21.06
N ASP A 308 -10.55 -28.34 20.95
CA ASP A 308 -10.43 -29.51 21.84
C ASP A 308 -9.12 -30.29 21.55
N ASP A 309 -8.73 -30.36 20.27
CA ASP A 309 -7.42 -30.82 19.80
C ASP A 309 -6.84 -29.78 18.82
N PRO A 310 -5.78 -29.04 19.21
CA PRO A 310 -5.16 -28.03 18.36
C PRO A 310 -4.64 -28.53 17.01
N ALA A 311 -4.37 -29.83 16.85
CA ALA A 311 -3.88 -30.42 15.60
C ALA A 311 -4.98 -30.81 14.60
N GLN A 312 -6.24 -30.82 15.04
CA GLN A 312 -7.41 -31.19 14.23
C GLN A 312 -8.12 -29.96 13.66
N PHE A 313 -8.39 -29.99 12.36
CA PHE A 313 -9.09 -28.93 11.64
C PHE A 313 -10.34 -29.50 10.95
N PRO A 314 -11.36 -28.67 10.67
CA PRO A 314 -12.47 -29.07 9.83
C PRO A 314 -11.98 -29.61 8.48
N ALA A 315 -12.63 -30.65 7.96
CA ALA A 315 -12.33 -31.17 6.64
C ALA A 315 -12.49 -30.06 5.58
N SER A 316 -11.52 -29.92 4.69
CA SER A 316 -11.64 -28.97 3.59
C SER A 316 -12.69 -29.46 2.60
N PHE A 317 -13.63 -28.58 2.24
CA PHE A 317 -14.62 -28.85 1.20
C PHE A 317 -14.04 -28.81 -0.23
N GLY A 318 -12.74 -28.54 -0.38
CA GLY A 318 -12.10 -28.38 -1.68
C GLY A 318 -12.33 -26.98 -2.26
N LEU A 319 -12.37 -26.90 -3.60
CA LEU A 319 -12.52 -25.67 -4.37
C LEU A 319 -14.00 -25.43 -4.70
N ALA A 320 -14.60 -24.38 -4.13
CA ALA A 320 -15.91 -23.91 -4.54
C ALA A 320 -15.81 -23.24 -5.93
N PRO A 321 -16.47 -23.76 -6.97
CA PRO A 321 -16.43 -23.18 -8.31
C PRO A 321 -17.22 -21.86 -8.38
N ASP A 322 -18.22 -21.67 -7.51
CA ASP A 322 -19.10 -20.53 -7.46
C ASP A 322 -19.61 -20.23 -6.03
N LEU A 323 -20.31 -19.09 -5.89
CA LEU A 323 -20.85 -18.61 -4.62
C LEU A 323 -22.01 -19.47 -4.10
N VAL A 324 -22.77 -20.13 -4.99
CA VAL A 324 -23.89 -21.00 -4.62
C VAL A 324 -23.37 -22.25 -3.91
N THR A 325 -22.30 -22.86 -4.43
CA THR A 325 -21.63 -24.02 -3.85
C THR A 325 -21.07 -23.66 -2.47
N LEU A 326 -20.40 -22.51 -2.35
CA LEU A 326 -19.87 -22.03 -1.07
C LEU A 326 -20.97 -21.82 -0.03
N LEU A 327 -22.10 -21.21 -0.41
CA LEU A 327 -23.24 -21.01 0.48
C LEU A 327 -23.85 -22.35 0.93
N HIS A 328 -23.96 -23.32 0.02
CA HIS A 328 -24.44 -24.65 0.35
C HIS A 328 -23.57 -25.34 1.42
N TRP A 329 -22.24 -25.27 1.28
CA TRP A 329 -21.32 -25.82 2.28
C TRP A 329 -21.42 -25.11 3.63
N LEU A 330 -21.54 -23.77 3.62
CA LEU A 330 -21.74 -23.00 4.86
C LEU A 330 -23.03 -23.41 5.56
N MET A 331 -24.15 -23.54 4.85
CA MET A 331 -25.43 -23.93 5.43
C MET A 331 -25.39 -25.36 6.02
N GLY A 332 -24.66 -26.27 5.40
CA GLY A 332 -24.55 -27.65 5.88
C GLY A 332 -23.56 -27.86 7.01
N SER A 333 -22.54 -27.01 7.13
CA SER A 333 -21.34 -27.34 7.91
C SER A 333 -20.81 -26.25 8.82
N LEU A 334 -21.26 -24.99 8.68
CA LEU A 334 -20.87 -23.93 9.60
C LEU A 334 -21.66 -24.07 10.91
N PRO A 335 -21.00 -24.30 12.06
CA PRO A 335 -21.71 -24.34 13.33
C PRO A 335 -22.29 -22.97 13.70
N PRO A 336 -23.43 -22.95 14.43
CA PRO A 336 -23.97 -21.71 14.97
C PRO A 336 -22.96 -21.03 15.90
N ARG A 337 -23.03 -19.70 15.99
CA ARG A 337 -22.20 -18.95 16.94
C ARG A 337 -22.53 -19.37 18.37
N GLN A 338 -21.51 -19.49 19.20
CA GLN A 338 -21.75 -19.70 20.62
C GLN A 338 -22.34 -18.43 21.26
N PRO A 339 -23.24 -18.57 22.25
CA PRO A 339 -23.78 -17.44 22.98
C PRO A 339 -22.64 -16.69 23.69
N MET A 340 -22.54 -15.38 23.48
CA MET A 340 -21.58 -14.55 24.20
C MET A 340 -22.15 -14.11 25.56
N ALA A 341 -21.30 -14.04 26.58
CA ALA A 341 -21.68 -13.48 27.87
C ALA A 341 -22.06 -11.99 27.69
N VAL A 342 -23.23 -11.60 28.20
CA VAL A 342 -23.89 -10.29 27.99
C VAL A 342 -23.03 -9.09 28.42
N SER A 343 -21.96 -9.30 29.21
CA SER A 343 -21.03 -8.25 29.65
C SER A 343 -20.19 -7.60 28.53
N ALA A 344 -20.22 -8.12 27.29
CA ALA A 344 -19.51 -7.51 26.15
C ALA A 344 -20.29 -6.37 25.46
N ILE A 345 -21.56 -6.12 25.83
CA ILE A 345 -22.35 -5.01 25.28
C ILE A 345 -22.06 -3.74 26.10
N GLN A 346 -20.84 -3.20 25.99
CA GLN A 346 -20.56 -1.89 26.57
C GLN A 346 -21.17 -0.78 25.70
N THR A 347 -22.04 0.02 26.30
CA THR A 347 -22.46 1.33 25.81
C THR A 347 -21.27 2.28 25.91
N MET A 348 -20.71 2.67 24.76
CA MET A 348 -19.76 3.78 24.77
C MET A 348 -20.54 5.08 24.97
N SER A 349 -20.30 5.72 26.11
CA SER A 349 -20.51 7.16 26.23
C SER A 349 -19.39 7.86 25.45
N THR A 350 -19.74 8.87 24.68
CA THR A 350 -18.78 9.71 23.96
C THR A 350 -17.83 10.38 24.95
N PRO A 351 -16.50 10.27 24.81
CA PRO A 351 -15.60 11.03 25.66
C PRO A 351 -15.64 12.51 25.23
N ARG A 352 -16.17 13.35 26.11
CA ARG A 352 -15.84 14.78 26.14
C ARG A 352 -14.34 14.91 26.37
N ILE A 353 -13.65 15.59 25.46
CA ILE A 353 -12.24 15.97 25.60
C ILE A 353 -12.09 16.84 26.85
N PRO A 354 -11.35 16.42 27.90
CA PRO A 354 -10.98 17.32 28.98
C PRO A 354 -9.71 18.08 28.58
N ASN A 355 -9.77 19.41 28.63
CA ASN A 355 -8.58 20.26 28.59
C ASN A 355 -7.72 19.94 29.83
N ALA A 356 -6.60 19.25 29.63
CA ALA A 356 -5.59 19.05 30.67
C ALA A 356 -4.46 20.07 30.52
N ILE A 357 -4.41 20.99 31.48
CA ILE A 357 -3.28 21.87 31.77
C ILE A 357 -2.08 20.99 32.13
N ARG A 358 -0.98 21.08 31.37
CA ARG A 358 0.30 20.43 31.72
C ARG A 358 1.15 21.38 32.56
N THR A 359 1.30 21.06 33.84
CA THR A 359 2.41 21.54 34.68
C THR A 359 3.68 20.78 34.34
N ALA A 360 4.80 21.50 34.29
CA ALA A 360 6.10 20.97 33.90
C ALA A 360 6.75 20.16 35.04
N ALA A 361 7.26 18.98 34.72
CA ALA A 361 8.20 18.24 35.56
C ALA A 361 9.49 17.94 34.77
N SER A 362 10.62 18.11 35.44
CA SER A 362 11.99 18.10 34.89
C SER A 362 12.49 16.72 34.47
N LYS A 363 13.18 16.69 33.32
CA LYS A 363 13.86 15.54 32.71
C LYS A 363 15.11 15.08 33.50
N PRO A 364 15.49 13.80 33.45
CA PRO A 364 16.89 13.39 33.51
C PRO A 364 17.54 13.46 32.12
N ARG A 365 18.78 13.95 32.07
CA ARG A 365 19.60 14.13 30.85
C ARG A 365 20.60 12.97 30.76
N LEU A 366 20.43 12.09 29.77
CA LEU A 366 21.46 11.12 29.39
C LEU A 366 22.46 11.80 28.44
N VAL A 367 23.74 11.68 28.75
CA VAL A 367 24.86 12.17 27.92
C VAL A 367 25.20 11.08 26.90
N ALA A 368 25.21 11.45 25.62
CA ALA A 368 25.61 10.56 24.53
C ALA A 368 27.14 10.37 24.52
N ALA A 369 27.60 9.13 24.39
CA ALA A 369 28.99 8.82 24.09
C ALA A 369 29.32 9.24 22.64
N PRO A 370 30.55 9.71 22.34
CA PRO A 370 30.93 10.10 20.99
C PRO A 370 30.98 8.88 20.06
N ALA A 371 30.30 8.96 18.92
CA ALA A 371 30.36 7.96 17.86
C ALA A 371 31.70 8.05 17.12
N HIS A 372 32.32 6.91 16.83
CA HIS A 372 33.52 6.80 16.00
C HIS A 372 33.20 7.32 14.59
N GLU A 373 33.95 8.29 14.06
CA GLU A 373 33.74 8.73 12.68
C GLU A 373 34.18 7.62 11.70
N PRO A 374 33.30 7.18 10.79
CA PRO A 374 33.67 6.19 9.79
C PRO A 374 34.64 6.83 8.79
N SER A 375 35.82 6.23 8.62
CA SER A 375 36.75 6.56 7.54
C SER A 375 36.33 5.84 6.26
N GLY A 376 36.31 6.56 5.14
CA GLY A 376 35.96 6.02 3.82
C GLY A 376 37.21 5.72 3.00
N ILE A 377 37.24 4.56 2.35
CA ILE A 377 38.25 4.18 1.36
C ILE A 377 37.66 4.28 -0.06
N PRO A 378 38.44 4.66 -1.08
CA PRO A 378 37.98 4.60 -2.47
C PRO A 378 37.56 3.18 -2.85
N LEU A 379 36.38 3.05 -3.45
CA LEU A 379 35.89 1.80 -4.01
C LEU A 379 36.64 1.49 -5.31
N GLU A 380 37.49 0.47 -5.28
CA GLU A 380 38.20 0.00 -6.47
C GLU A 380 37.34 -0.92 -7.32
N TYR A 381 37.45 -0.76 -8.64
CA TYR A 381 36.82 -1.62 -9.63
C TYR A 381 37.63 -1.62 -10.93
N GLU A 382 37.54 -2.72 -11.67
CA GLU A 382 38.16 -2.90 -12.98
C GLU A 382 37.18 -2.51 -14.08
N LEU A 383 37.67 -1.88 -15.15
CA LEU A 383 36.88 -1.68 -16.36
C LEU A 383 36.93 -2.95 -17.20
N ILE A 384 35.78 -3.39 -17.69
CA ILE A 384 35.69 -4.53 -18.59
C ILE A 384 35.22 -4.07 -19.97
N ASP A 385 35.77 -4.69 -21.01
CA ASP A 385 35.23 -4.59 -22.36
C ASP A 385 34.08 -5.58 -22.48
N TRP A 386 32.87 -5.05 -22.58
CA TRP A 386 31.69 -5.88 -22.81
C TRP A 386 31.81 -6.56 -24.16
N GLN A 387 31.88 -7.89 -24.15
CA GLN A 387 31.72 -8.71 -25.34
C GLN A 387 30.31 -9.26 -25.28
N SER A 388 29.49 -8.93 -26.30
CA SER A 388 28.18 -9.55 -26.44
C SER A 388 28.35 -11.06 -26.32
N PRO A 389 27.56 -11.75 -25.46
CA PRO A 389 27.60 -13.21 -25.42
C PRO A 389 27.45 -13.72 -26.85
N SER A 390 28.32 -14.64 -27.25
CA SER A 390 28.47 -15.13 -28.62
C SER A 390 27.26 -15.96 -29.06
N TYR A 391 26.10 -15.31 -29.18
CA TYR A 391 24.86 -15.83 -29.70
C TYR A 391 24.31 -14.73 -30.59
N GLY A 392 24.56 -14.85 -31.90
CA GLY A 392 24.04 -13.97 -32.94
C GLY A 392 22.52 -14.06 -33.13
N GLU A 393 21.79 -14.46 -32.11
CA GLU A 393 20.33 -14.51 -32.07
C GLU A 393 19.90 -13.77 -30.81
N LEU A 394 19.14 -12.68 -30.97
CA LEU A 394 18.34 -12.13 -29.87
C LEU A 394 17.58 -13.32 -29.28
N SER A 395 17.78 -13.61 -28.00
CA SER A 395 16.98 -14.64 -27.35
C SER A 395 15.49 -14.25 -27.51
N ASP A 396 14.61 -15.20 -27.83
CA ASP A 396 13.16 -14.98 -27.93
C ASP A 396 12.52 -14.56 -26.58
N THR A 397 13.33 -14.34 -25.53
CA THR A 397 12.90 -13.90 -24.22
C THR A 397 12.89 -12.37 -24.11
N LEU A 398 11.74 -11.81 -23.71
CA LEU A 398 11.53 -10.37 -23.54
C LEU A 398 12.47 -9.70 -22.50
N TYR A 399 13.06 -10.48 -21.59
CA TYR A 399 13.90 -10.00 -20.49
C TYR A 399 15.13 -10.88 -20.31
N GLU A 400 16.27 -10.25 -20.03
CA GLU A 400 17.54 -10.89 -19.72
C GLU A 400 18.00 -10.58 -18.30
N PRO A 401 18.71 -11.50 -17.61
CA PRO A 401 19.30 -11.23 -16.31
C PRO A 401 20.21 -10.00 -16.36
N TYR A 402 20.05 -9.10 -15.39
CA TYR A 402 20.93 -7.95 -15.24
C TYR A 402 22.26 -8.37 -14.63
N THR A 403 23.36 -7.94 -15.25
CA THR A 403 24.72 -8.11 -14.74
C THR A 403 25.52 -6.85 -15.09
N LEU A 404 26.56 -6.52 -14.32
CA LEU A 404 27.43 -5.39 -14.59
C LEU A 404 28.19 -5.63 -15.91
N GLN A 405 28.04 -4.72 -16.87
CA GLN A 405 28.57 -4.89 -18.23
C GLN A 405 29.88 -4.14 -18.48
N SER A 406 30.14 -3.05 -17.74
CA SER A 406 31.29 -2.16 -17.99
C SER A 406 32.30 -2.12 -16.85
N ILE A 407 31.94 -2.68 -15.69
CA ILE A 407 32.77 -2.70 -14.50
C ILE A 407 32.74 -4.07 -13.81
N ARG A 408 33.82 -4.40 -13.11
CA ARG A 408 33.90 -5.54 -12.19
C ARG A 408 34.39 -5.06 -10.83
N ILE A 409 33.61 -5.34 -9.79
CA ILE A 409 33.91 -4.95 -8.41
C ILE A 409 34.31 -6.21 -7.64
N THR A 410 35.59 -6.32 -7.27
CA THR A 410 36.10 -7.48 -6.54
C THR A 410 35.43 -7.60 -5.17
N GLY A 411 34.94 -8.80 -4.83
CA GLY A 411 34.29 -9.08 -3.55
C GLY A 411 32.82 -8.63 -3.44
N ALA A 412 32.29 -7.94 -4.46
CA ALA A 412 30.89 -7.51 -4.46
C ALA A 412 29.94 -8.72 -4.49
N GLN A 413 28.90 -8.64 -3.66
CA GLN A 413 27.86 -9.66 -3.60
C GLN A 413 26.78 -9.38 -4.67
N PRO A 414 26.25 -10.44 -5.32
CA PRO A 414 25.17 -10.27 -6.28
C PRO A 414 23.92 -9.69 -5.60
N HIS A 415 23.14 -8.95 -6.36
CA HIS A 415 21.86 -8.42 -5.88
C HIS A 415 20.94 -9.57 -5.36
N PRO A 416 20.32 -9.45 -4.15
CA PRO A 416 19.55 -10.53 -3.54
C PRO A 416 18.27 -10.89 -4.34
N THR A 417 17.68 -9.91 -5.01
CA THR A 417 16.64 -10.11 -6.02
C THR A 417 17.29 -10.36 -7.38
N ARG A 418 16.77 -11.31 -8.16
CA ARG A 418 17.16 -11.48 -9.57
C ARG A 418 16.69 -10.28 -10.39
N LEU A 419 17.60 -9.36 -10.68
CA LEU A 419 17.34 -8.21 -11.52
C LEU A 419 17.32 -8.64 -12.99
N VAL A 420 16.45 -8.01 -13.76
CA VAL A 420 16.32 -8.24 -15.21
C VAL A 420 16.25 -6.92 -15.96
N GLN A 421 16.67 -6.92 -17.22
CA GLN A 421 16.58 -5.81 -18.15
C GLN A 421 15.99 -6.29 -19.47
N SER A 422 15.52 -5.38 -20.32
CA SER A 422 15.06 -5.78 -21.66
C SER A 422 16.24 -6.26 -22.50
N ALA A 423 15.99 -7.17 -23.45
CA ALA A 423 17.02 -7.62 -24.39
C ALA A 423 17.63 -6.44 -25.20
N ALA A 424 16.84 -5.39 -25.46
CA ALA A 424 17.35 -4.17 -26.09
C ALA A 424 18.37 -3.44 -25.20
N MET A 425 18.11 -3.32 -23.89
CA MET A 425 19.05 -2.70 -22.96
C MET A 425 20.29 -3.54 -22.72
N SER A 426 20.17 -4.88 -22.69
CA SER A 426 21.33 -5.75 -22.51
C SER A 426 22.31 -5.69 -23.69
N SER A 427 21.83 -5.32 -24.88
CA SER A 427 22.65 -5.24 -26.10
C SER A 427 23.65 -4.07 -26.14
N VAL A 428 23.57 -3.14 -25.19
CA VAL A 428 24.43 -1.96 -25.13
C VAL A 428 24.98 -1.77 -23.73
N ALA A 429 26.31 -1.88 -23.59
CA ALA A 429 26.97 -1.64 -22.32
C ALA A 429 26.94 -0.15 -21.91
N PRO A 430 26.76 0.17 -20.61
CA PRO A 430 26.89 1.53 -20.09
C PRO A 430 28.29 2.14 -20.36
N PRO A 431 28.43 3.48 -20.39
CA PRO A 431 29.73 4.12 -20.59
C PRO A 431 30.69 3.76 -19.46
N LYS A 432 31.98 3.57 -19.75
CA LYS A 432 32.98 3.24 -18.72
C LYS A 432 33.17 4.40 -17.71
N PRO A 433 32.87 4.21 -16.42
CA PRO A 433 32.95 5.30 -15.44
C PRO A 433 34.39 5.49 -14.92
N ARG A 434 34.72 6.70 -14.50
CA ARG A 434 36.01 7.05 -13.87
C ARG A 434 35.86 7.35 -12.37
N TYR A 435 34.67 7.71 -11.92
CA TYR A 435 34.39 8.08 -10.54
C TYR A 435 34.63 6.93 -9.57
N ARG A 436 35.33 7.21 -8.46
CA ARG A 436 35.55 6.27 -7.35
C ARG A 436 34.83 6.79 -6.11
N PRO A 437 33.69 6.20 -5.70
CA PRO A 437 33.03 6.60 -4.46
C PRO A 437 33.87 6.18 -3.24
N LEU A 438 33.76 6.91 -2.13
CA LEU A 438 34.26 6.47 -0.83
C LEU A 438 33.21 5.58 -0.18
N VAL A 439 33.65 4.43 0.33
CA VAL A 439 32.81 3.49 1.09
C VAL A 439 33.52 3.13 2.40
N PRO A 440 32.79 2.79 3.47
CA PRO A 440 33.41 2.23 4.67
C PRO A 440 34.14 0.92 4.37
N SER A 441 35.23 0.67 5.08
CA SER A 441 35.95 -0.60 4.99
C SER A 441 35.02 -1.78 5.28
N GLY A 442 35.08 -2.83 4.46
CA GLY A 442 34.26 -4.04 4.62
C GLY A 442 32.84 -3.94 4.05
N LEU A 443 32.40 -2.77 3.57
CA LEU A 443 31.03 -2.59 3.05
C LEU A 443 30.73 -3.54 1.88
N VAL A 444 31.70 -3.76 1.00
CA VAL A 444 31.57 -4.55 -0.22
C VAL A 444 31.53 -6.04 0.12
N GLU A 445 32.47 -6.51 0.92
CA GLU A 445 32.60 -7.92 1.32
C GLU A 445 31.42 -8.38 2.18
N GLN A 446 30.85 -7.48 2.98
CA GLN A 446 29.65 -7.73 3.77
C GLN A 446 28.35 -7.67 2.95
N GLY A 447 28.42 -7.19 1.70
CA GLY A 447 27.25 -7.06 0.82
C GLY A 447 26.20 -6.06 1.33
N LEU A 448 26.60 -5.01 2.06
CA LEU A 448 25.63 -3.99 2.53
C LEU A 448 25.01 -3.22 1.36
N LEU A 449 25.78 -3.10 0.28
CA LEU A 449 25.35 -2.75 -1.07
C LEU A 449 25.71 -3.91 -2.00
N SER A 450 24.77 -4.31 -2.85
CA SER A 450 25.02 -5.28 -3.92
C SER A 450 25.79 -4.65 -5.08
N ASP A 451 26.32 -5.50 -5.98
CA ASP A 451 26.96 -5.10 -7.23
C ASP A 451 26.19 -4.04 -8.03
N ALA A 452 24.90 -4.25 -8.31
CA ALA A 452 24.06 -3.31 -9.06
C ALA A 452 23.83 -1.98 -8.32
N GLN A 453 23.77 -2.03 -6.98
CA GLN A 453 23.60 -0.83 -6.16
C GLN A 453 24.91 -0.04 -6.08
N LEU A 454 26.06 -0.71 -6.03
CA LEU A 454 27.38 -0.08 -6.11
C LEU A 454 27.59 0.58 -7.49
N GLU A 455 27.20 -0.09 -8.57
CA GLU A 455 27.22 0.49 -9.92
C GLU A 455 26.40 1.79 -10.01
N SER A 456 25.23 1.81 -9.36
CA SER A 456 24.39 3.01 -9.25
C SER A 456 25.10 4.16 -8.53
N VAL A 457 25.78 3.88 -7.41
CA VAL A 457 26.56 4.89 -6.67
C VAL A 457 27.72 5.43 -7.51
N ILE A 458 28.39 4.58 -8.29
CA ILE A 458 29.48 4.96 -9.19
C ILE A 458 28.97 5.92 -10.27
N TYR A 459 27.91 5.56 -11.00
CA TYR A 459 27.38 6.41 -12.08
C TYR A 459 26.72 7.68 -11.58
N ALA A 460 26.04 7.64 -10.44
CA ALA A 460 25.53 8.84 -9.79
C ALA A 460 26.68 9.79 -9.44
N GLY A 461 27.77 9.24 -8.88
CA GLY A 461 29.00 9.97 -8.60
C GLY A 461 29.64 10.60 -9.84
N GLU A 462 29.77 9.85 -10.94
CA GLU A 462 30.28 10.35 -12.24
C GLU A 462 29.43 11.52 -12.75
N ALA A 463 28.11 11.37 -12.75
CA ALA A 463 27.20 12.45 -13.15
C ALA A 463 27.38 13.67 -12.23
N HIS A 464 27.38 13.47 -10.92
CA HIS A 464 27.53 14.54 -9.94
C HIS A 464 28.91 15.21 -10.00
N ALA A 465 29.95 14.60 -10.59
CA ALA A 465 31.25 15.24 -10.77
C ALA A 465 31.22 16.35 -11.85
N ASP A 466 30.24 16.30 -12.75
CA ASP A 466 30.10 17.19 -13.90
C ASP A 466 28.99 18.24 -13.74
N HIS A 467 29.02 19.25 -14.61
CA HIS A 467 27.95 20.23 -14.77
C HIS A 467 27.22 20.03 -16.10
N LEU A 468 25.95 20.42 -16.14
CA LEU A 468 25.20 20.56 -17.39
C LEU A 468 25.92 21.55 -18.32
N THR A 469 25.74 21.38 -19.62
CA THR A 469 26.29 22.29 -20.63
C THR A 469 25.51 23.61 -20.62
N GLY A 470 26.23 24.73 -20.59
CA GLY A 470 25.66 26.07 -20.61
C GLY A 470 25.95 26.87 -19.35
N ASN A 471 25.52 28.13 -19.38
CA ASN A 471 25.58 29.10 -18.29
C ASN A 471 24.16 29.66 -18.09
N TRP A 472 23.77 29.94 -16.85
CA TRP A 472 22.40 30.38 -16.54
C TRP A 472 22.37 31.60 -15.64
N SER A 473 21.43 32.50 -15.86
CA SER A 473 21.06 33.53 -14.91
C SER A 473 19.91 33.03 -14.05
N VAL A 474 19.96 33.37 -12.76
CA VAL A 474 18.91 33.06 -11.79
C VAL A 474 18.45 34.35 -11.13
N ASP A 475 17.16 34.43 -10.81
CA ASP A 475 16.65 35.51 -9.98
C ASP A 475 16.95 35.27 -8.50
N ALA A 476 16.59 36.24 -7.64
CA ALA A 476 16.86 36.16 -6.21
C ALA A 476 16.16 34.97 -5.52
N THR A 477 15.08 34.43 -6.09
CA THR A 477 14.35 33.28 -5.53
C THR A 477 14.81 31.94 -6.11
N TRP A 478 15.61 31.94 -7.18
CA TRP A 478 16.06 30.76 -7.93
C TRP A 478 14.93 30.00 -8.67
N ASP A 479 13.74 30.59 -8.77
CA ASP A 479 12.60 29.97 -9.46
C ASP A 479 12.61 30.25 -10.96
N LYS A 480 13.25 31.35 -11.38
CA LYS A 480 13.43 31.71 -12.77
C LYS A 480 14.87 31.44 -13.21
N VAL A 481 15.01 30.55 -14.19
CA VAL A 481 16.29 30.17 -14.79
C VAL A 481 16.26 30.50 -16.28
N GLU A 482 17.17 31.37 -16.73
CA GLU A 482 17.32 31.74 -18.13
C GLU A 482 18.73 31.44 -18.62
N ALA A 483 18.90 31.15 -19.91
CA ALA A 483 20.23 30.97 -20.48
C ALA A 483 21.00 32.30 -20.42
N ALA A 484 22.20 32.27 -19.86
CA ALA A 484 23.09 33.42 -19.81
C ALA A 484 24.14 33.34 -20.92
N PRO A 485 24.59 34.48 -21.47
CA PRO A 485 25.77 34.52 -22.33
C PRO A 485 27.01 33.99 -21.59
N ASP A 486 27.96 33.42 -22.33
CA ASP A 486 29.14 32.78 -21.74
C ASP A 486 30.04 33.74 -20.94
N GLU A 487 30.00 35.04 -21.23
CA GLU A 487 30.79 36.09 -20.57
C GLU A 487 30.04 36.80 -19.43
N CYS A 488 28.89 36.29 -18.99
CA CYS A 488 28.15 36.87 -17.88
C CYS A 488 28.78 36.48 -16.53
N GLU A 489 29.41 37.45 -15.85
CA GLU A 489 30.08 37.23 -14.55
C GLU A 489 29.16 36.70 -13.44
N THR A 490 27.86 36.99 -13.51
CA THR A 490 26.86 36.53 -12.53
C THR A 490 26.20 35.21 -12.91
N ALA A 491 26.63 34.57 -14.00
CA ALA A 491 26.05 33.31 -14.43
C ALA A 491 26.45 32.15 -13.51
N VAL A 492 25.51 31.25 -13.26
CA VAL A 492 25.70 30.02 -12.50
C VAL A 492 25.74 28.82 -13.43
N ARG A 493 26.25 27.70 -12.91
CA ARG A 493 26.23 26.40 -13.59
C ARG A 493 25.50 25.38 -12.74
N PHE A 494 24.65 24.56 -13.35
CA PHE A 494 23.97 23.47 -12.65
C PHE A 494 24.76 22.18 -12.75
N ARG A 495 24.94 21.49 -11.62
CA ARG A 495 25.53 20.15 -11.57
C ARG A 495 24.61 19.16 -12.28
N LYS A 496 25.13 18.16 -12.98
CA LYS A 496 24.27 17.13 -13.59
C LYS A 496 23.57 16.35 -12.47
N GLY A 497 22.30 16.04 -12.65
CA GLY A 497 21.58 15.07 -11.85
C GLY A 497 21.75 13.66 -12.41
N TRP A 498 21.47 12.66 -11.58
CA TRP A 498 21.37 11.27 -12.01
C TRP A 498 19.94 10.79 -11.83
N PHE A 499 19.41 10.09 -12.84
CA PHE A 499 18.04 9.56 -12.83
C PHE A 499 18.09 8.04 -12.79
N LEU A 500 17.40 7.47 -11.80
CA LEU A 500 17.25 6.03 -11.65
C LEU A 500 15.85 5.61 -12.08
N GLY A 501 15.77 4.90 -13.20
CA GLY A 501 14.52 4.40 -13.78
C GLY A 501 14.26 2.92 -13.52
N ASP A 502 14.86 2.33 -12.49
CA ASP A 502 14.73 0.90 -12.20
C ASP A 502 13.36 0.51 -11.60
N GLY A 503 12.99 -0.75 -11.79
CA GLY A 503 11.77 -1.34 -11.26
C GLY A 503 11.79 -1.54 -9.75
N THR A 504 10.69 -2.07 -9.20
CA THR A 504 10.63 -2.47 -7.79
C THR A 504 11.64 -3.59 -7.49
N GLY A 505 12.12 -3.65 -6.25
CA GLY A 505 13.05 -4.71 -5.82
C GLY A 505 14.55 -4.50 -6.10
N ALA A 506 14.96 -3.41 -6.76
CA ALA A 506 16.37 -3.02 -6.95
C ALA A 506 16.98 -2.28 -5.73
N GLY A 507 16.13 -1.85 -4.78
CA GLY A 507 16.57 -1.19 -3.55
C GLY A 507 16.91 0.30 -3.69
N LYS A 508 16.04 1.09 -4.34
CA LYS A 508 16.19 2.55 -4.52
C LYS A 508 16.56 3.33 -3.26
N GLY A 509 15.90 3.06 -2.14
CA GLY A 509 16.24 3.70 -0.86
C GLY A 509 17.68 3.42 -0.44
N ARG A 510 18.15 2.20 -0.67
CA ARG A 510 19.53 1.80 -0.41
C ARG A 510 20.53 2.45 -1.37
N GLN A 511 20.21 2.56 -2.66
CA GLN A 511 21.04 3.29 -3.64
C GLN A 511 21.17 4.78 -3.27
N VAL A 512 20.06 5.44 -2.91
CA VAL A 512 20.05 6.83 -2.43
C VAL A 512 20.91 6.98 -1.17
N ALA A 513 20.73 6.08 -0.19
CA ALA A 513 21.54 6.08 1.03
C ALA A 513 23.03 5.89 0.74
N GLY A 514 23.40 5.04 -0.24
CA GLY A 514 24.78 4.85 -0.69
C GLY A 514 25.39 6.11 -1.31
N ILE A 515 24.62 6.81 -2.16
CA ILE A 515 25.02 8.10 -2.73
C ILE A 515 25.24 9.15 -1.62
N LEU A 516 24.33 9.21 -0.65
CA LEU A 516 24.46 10.11 0.49
C LEU A 516 25.68 9.77 1.35
N LEU A 517 25.95 8.49 1.57
CA LEU A 517 27.10 8.02 2.35
C LEU A 517 28.43 8.39 1.68
N ASP A 518 28.55 8.23 0.36
CA ASP A 518 29.72 8.67 -0.39
C ASP A 518 29.99 10.18 -0.18
N ASN A 519 28.94 11.00 -0.29
CA ASN A 519 29.02 12.43 -0.05
C ASN A 519 29.41 12.75 1.41
N TRP A 520 28.83 12.01 2.36
CA TRP A 520 29.09 12.15 3.79
C TRP A 520 30.56 11.88 4.14
N LEU A 521 31.12 10.79 3.60
CA LEU A 521 32.53 10.40 3.78
C LEU A 521 33.49 11.39 3.14
N LYS A 522 33.05 12.12 2.09
CA LYS A 522 33.76 13.24 1.47
C LYS A 522 33.58 14.58 2.21
N GLY A 523 32.98 14.58 3.40
CA GLY A 523 32.77 15.77 4.23
C GLY A 523 31.51 16.58 3.89
N ARG A 524 30.75 16.20 2.86
CA ARG A 524 29.47 16.84 2.52
C ARG A 524 28.35 16.26 3.40
N ARG A 525 28.29 16.72 4.64
CA ARG A 525 27.42 16.16 5.70
C ARG A 525 26.04 16.81 5.84
N ARG A 526 25.60 17.60 4.85
CA ARG A 526 24.26 18.21 4.82
C ARG A 526 23.56 17.79 3.55
N ALA A 527 22.49 17.03 3.69
CA ALA A 527 21.69 16.56 2.56
C ALA A 527 20.21 16.81 2.79
N VAL A 528 19.44 16.87 1.70
CA VAL A 528 17.98 16.90 1.73
C VAL A 528 17.47 15.66 1.02
N TRP A 529 16.66 14.87 1.73
CA TRP A 529 15.96 13.72 1.16
C TRP A 529 14.50 14.11 0.98
N ILE A 530 14.10 14.39 -0.26
CA ILE A 530 12.71 14.69 -0.61
C ILE A 530 12.02 13.39 -1.01
N SER A 531 10.89 13.11 -0.38
CA SER A 531 10.13 11.88 -0.64
C SER A 531 8.66 12.19 -0.98
N LYS A 532 7.94 11.18 -1.47
CA LYS A 532 6.49 11.31 -1.75
C LYS A 532 5.68 11.53 -0.46
N SER A 533 6.08 10.91 0.64
CA SER A 533 5.30 10.88 1.89
C SER A 533 6.19 10.79 3.13
N ASP A 534 5.72 11.35 4.24
CA ASP A 534 6.40 11.31 5.54
C ASP A 534 6.48 9.87 6.08
N LYS A 535 5.62 8.97 5.58
CA LYS A 535 5.65 7.53 5.89
C LYS A 535 6.98 6.87 5.48
N LEU A 536 7.69 7.42 4.49
CA LEU A 536 8.98 6.89 4.00
C LEU A 536 10.18 7.34 4.85
N LEU A 537 9.96 8.10 5.93
CA LEU A 537 11.03 8.48 6.86
C LEU A 537 11.66 7.24 7.49
N GLU A 538 10.85 6.26 7.91
CA GLU A 538 11.33 5.02 8.54
C GLU A 538 12.13 4.17 7.55
N ASP A 539 11.72 4.11 6.27
CA ASP A 539 12.47 3.46 5.20
C ASP A 539 13.83 4.13 4.98
N ALA A 540 13.86 5.47 4.88
CA ALA A 540 15.10 6.22 4.75
C ALA A 540 16.04 6.00 5.95
N GLN A 541 15.49 5.96 7.17
CA GLN A 541 16.24 5.64 8.38
C GLN A 541 16.76 4.20 8.39
N ARG A 542 15.95 3.23 7.93
CA ARG A 542 16.35 1.83 7.80
C ARG A 542 17.48 1.67 6.79
N ASP A 543 17.37 2.30 5.63
CA ASP A 543 18.38 2.20 4.57
C ASP A 543 19.69 2.90 4.96
N TRP A 544 19.61 4.01 5.68
CA TRP A 544 20.77 4.65 6.28
C TRP A 544 21.43 3.77 7.37
N LYS A 545 20.61 3.19 8.25
CA LYS A 545 21.07 2.26 9.30
C LYS A 545 21.72 1.00 8.73
N ALA A 546 21.19 0.49 7.62
CA ALA A 546 21.73 -0.71 6.98
C ALA A 546 23.15 -0.49 6.42
N LEU A 547 23.57 0.76 6.22
CA LEU A 547 24.94 1.13 5.87
C LEU A 547 25.81 1.46 7.11
N GLY A 548 25.38 1.01 8.29
CA GLY A 548 26.08 1.17 9.55
C GLY A 548 26.01 2.59 10.14
N GLN A 549 25.10 3.44 9.66
CA GLN A 549 25.00 4.83 10.11
C GLN A 549 23.89 5.05 11.15
N GLU A 550 24.00 6.13 11.93
CA GLU A 550 23.01 6.47 12.96
C GLU A 550 21.68 6.92 12.30
N PRO A 551 20.56 6.16 12.45
CA PRO A 551 19.28 6.48 11.81
C PRO A 551 18.76 7.86 12.19
N LEU A 552 19.01 8.35 13.42
CA LEU A 552 18.54 9.66 13.86
C LEU A 552 19.20 10.85 13.13
N LEU A 553 20.26 10.63 12.35
CA LEU A 553 20.80 11.64 11.44
C LEU A 553 19.82 11.98 10.30
N VAL A 554 18.88 11.09 9.99
CA VAL A 554 17.75 11.36 9.08
C VAL A 554 16.63 12.01 9.91
N THR A 555 16.54 13.34 9.82
CA THR A 555 15.66 14.18 10.64
C THR A 555 14.54 14.78 9.80
N PRO A 556 13.25 14.60 10.16
CA PRO A 556 12.15 15.20 9.41
C PRO A 556 12.10 16.72 9.56
N LEU A 557 11.84 17.42 8.46
CA LEU A 557 11.69 18.89 8.42
C LEU A 557 10.59 19.37 9.38
N ALA A 558 9.53 18.58 9.60
CA ALA A 558 8.44 18.89 10.52
C ALA A 558 8.87 19.12 11.99
N ARG A 559 10.09 18.74 12.38
CA ARG A 559 10.65 19.06 13.70
C ARG A 559 11.08 20.53 13.85
N PHE A 560 11.23 21.24 12.74
CA PHE A 560 11.59 22.64 12.72
C PHE A 560 10.35 23.48 12.48
N ARG A 561 10.15 24.52 13.30
CA ARG A 561 9.01 25.43 13.14
C ARG A 561 9.16 26.19 11.83
N GLN A 562 8.09 26.29 11.07
CA GLN A 562 8.07 27.08 9.84
C GLN A 562 8.48 28.54 10.12
N GLY A 563 9.19 29.15 9.18
CA GLY A 563 9.75 30.50 9.34
C GLY A 563 10.95 30.60 10.28
N THR A 564 11.39 29.49 10.90
CA THR A 564 12.62 29.47 11.72
C THR A 564 13.77 28.78 10.99
N PRO A 565 15.03 29.22 11.20
CA PRO A 565 16.18 28.55 10.61
C PRO A 565 16.28 27.08 11.03
N VAL A 566 16.55 26.19 10.08
CA VAL A 566 16.84 24.78 10.36
C VAL A 566 18.19 24.67 11.04
N ARG A 567 18.18 24.51 12.37
CA ARG A 567 19.39 24.39 13.21
C ARG A 567 19.93 22.97 13.21
N LEU A 568 20.45 22.55 12.05
CA LEU A 568 21.09 21.25 11.86
C LEU A 568 22.48 21.47 11.24
N GLU A 569 23.54 21.25 12.03
CA GLU A 569 24.94 21.42 11.58
C GLU A 569 25.33 20.34 10.57
N GLN A 570 24.94 19.10 10.82
CA GLN A 570 25.10 17.94 9.94
C GLN A 570 23.90 17.01 10.06
N GLY A 571 23.58 16.31 8.98
CA GLY A 571 22.47 15.37 8.92
C GLY A 571 21.78 15.36 7.55
N ILE A 572 20.78 14.50 7.45
CA ILE A 572 19.93 14.35 6.28
C ILE A 572 18.55 14.89 6.65
N LEU A 573 18.19 16.04 6.08
CA LEU A 573 16.87 16.63 6.29
C LEU A 573 15.86 15.91 5.40
N PHE A 574 14.99 15.13 6.02
CA PHE A 574 13.93 14.41 5.33
C PHE A 574 12.70 15.31 5.20
N THR A 575 12.12 15.41 4.00
CA THR A 575 10.92 16.21 3.74
C THR A 575 10.10 15.56 2.64
N THR A 576 8.90 16.07 2.40
CA THR A 576 8.06 15.61 1.30
C THR A 576 7.69 16.73 0.36
N TYR A 577 7.29 16.36 -0.86
CA TYR A 577 6.68 17.33 -1.78
C TYR A 577 5.48 18.04 -1.16
N ALA A 578 4.69 17.35 -0.33
CA ALA A 578 3.56 17.96 0.38
C ALA A 578 4.03 18.98 1.42
N THR A 579 5.05 18.64 2.21
CA THR A 579 5.64 19.55 3.21
C THR A 579 6.22 20.80 2.54
N LEU A 580 6.91 20.65 1.41
CA LEU A 580 7.50 21.76 0.66
C LEU A 580 6.45 22.70 0.04
N ARG A 581 5.25 22.18 -0.25
CA ARG A 581 4.14 22.96 -0.83
C ARG A 581 3.26 23.66 0.21
N SER A 582 3.53 23.47 1.51
CA SER A 582 2.70 24.07 2.55
C SER A 582 3.00 25.57 2.68
N ASP A 583 1.95 26.39 2.60
CA ASP A 583 2.07 27.85 2.78
C ASP A 583 2.66 28.18 4.15
N ALA A 584 3.41 29.29 4.22
CA ALA A 584 3.89 29.85 5.48
C ALA A 584 2.69 30.13 6.40
N ARG A 585 2.57 29.37 7.50
CA ARG A 585 1.57 29.63 8.54
C ARG A 585 1.88 30.87 9.36
#